data_AF-A0A8S3H225-F1
#
_entry.id   AF-A0A8S3H225-F1
#
_cell.length_a   1.000
_cell.length_b   1.000
_cell.length_c   1.000
_cell.angle_alpha   90.00
_cell.angle_beta   90.00
_cell.angle_gamma   90.00
#
_symmetry.space_group_name_H-M   'P 1'
#
loop_
_entity.id
_entity.type
_entity.pdbx_description
1 polymer ?
#
loop_
_entity_poly.entity_id
_entity_poly.type
_entity_poly.pdbx_seq_one_letter_code
_entity_poly.pdbx_strand_id
1 'polypeptide(L)'
;MTISCDFCALRNTSKPTSIVGNGTPASCNQSALVAALLKGGINIFNCGSGHNITININVSLQISSINDTIIDGAGIATLNGLWRTRILKFDSGDFLYSTPTLTVQRLRLSNG
;
A
#
# COMPACT_ATOMS: atom_id res chain seq x y z
N MET A 1 19.22 -4.51 -26.43
CA MET A 1 19.66 -4.83 -25.06
C MET A 1 18.45 -4.66 -24.14
N THR A 2 17.64 -5.70 -24.00
CA THR A 2 16.50 -5.74 -23.08
C THR A 2 17.04 -6.24 -21.75
N ILE A 3 16.99 -5.39 -20.72
CA ILE A 3 17.18 -5.83 -19.34
C ILE A 3 15.93 -6.63 -18.98
N SER A 4 15.98 -7.96 -19.15
CA SER A 4 14.99 -8.83 -18.52
C SER A 4 15.38 -8.88 -17.05
N CYS A 5 14.67 -8.12 -16.24
CA CYS A 5 14.75 -8.30 -14.81
C CYS A 5 13.64 -9.28 -14.46
N ASP A 6 13.95 -10.57 -14.58
CA ASP A 6 13.02 -11.67 -14.24
C ASP A 6 12.66 -11.66 -12.73
N PHE A 7 13.33 -10.81 -11.94
CA PHE A 7 13.01 -10.47 -10.54
C PHE A 7 12.30 -9.12 -10.34
N CYS A 8 12.03 -8.34 -11.39
CA CYS A 8 11.34 -7.04 -11.31
C CYS A 8 9.87 -7.11 -11.76
N ALA A 9 9.29 -8.31 -11.77
CA ALA A 9 7.88 -8.48 -12.11
C ALA A 9 7.01 -8.01 -10.94
N LEU A 10 6.10 -7.08 -11.23
CA LEU A 10 5.05 -6.68 -10.29
C LEU A 10 4.19 -7.89 -9.91
N ARG A 11 3.70 -7.91 -8.67
CA ARG A 11 2.69 -8.90 -8.28
C ARG A 11 1.40 -8.63 -9.04
N ASN A 12 0.73 -9.72 -9.43
CA ASN A 12 -0.57 -9.64 -10.09
C ASN A 12 -1.62 -9.11 -9.11
N THR A 13 -2.22 -7.96 -9.43
CA THR A 13 -3.23 -7.30 -8.62
C THR A 13 -4.60 -7.21 -9.30
N SER A 14 -4.84 -8.01 -10.34
CA SER A 14 -6.10 -8.04 -11.12
C SER A 14 -7.34 -8.50 -10.34
N LYS A 15 -7.16 -9.14 -9.19
CA LYS A 15 -8.24 -9.60 -8.30
C LYS A 15 -8.04 -9.01 -6.90
N PRO A 16 -8.41 -7.74 -6.66
CA PRO A 16 -8.16 -7.07 -5.39
C PRO A 16 -9.01 -7.64 -4.26
N THR A 17 -8.43 -7.72 -3.07
CA THR A 17 -9.14 -7.99 -1.81
C THR A 17 -9.85 -6.74 -1.31
N SER A 18 -9.24 -5.57 -1.50
CA SER A 18 -9.82 -4.28 -1.13
C SER A 18 -9.41 -3.18 -2.09
N ILE A 19 -10.32 -2.22 -2.26
CA ILE A 19 -10.13 -1.03 -3.06
C ILE A 19 -10.17 0.16 -2.12
N VAL A 20 -9.09 0.94 -2.09
CA VAL A 20 -8.99 2.18 -1.34
C VAL A 20 -9.60 3.30 -2.18
N GLY A 21 -10.65 3.92 -1.65
CA GLY A 21 -11.42 4.94 -2.34
C GLY A 21 -12.56 4.38 -3.21
N ASN A 22 -13.35 5.29 -3.78
CA ASN A 22 -14.56 5.00 -4.55
C ASN A 22 -14.58 5.66 -5.94
N GLY A 23 -13.44 6.15 -6.42
CA GLY A 23 -13.31 6.84 -7.70
C GLY A 23 -13.20 8.36 -7.61
N THR A 24 -13.06 8.91 -6.40
CA THR A 24 -12.81 10.34 -6.19
C THR A 24 -11.52 10.59 -5.41
N PRO A 25 -10.78 11.69 -5.65
CA PRO A 25 -9.54 11.95 -4.91
C PRO A 25 -9.74 12.03 -3.39
N ALA A 26 -10.83 12.64 -2.94
CA ALA A 26 -11.15 12.80 -1.52
C ALA A 26 -11.45 11.46 -0.80
N SER A 27 -11.93 10.45 -1.53
CA SER A 27 -12.21 9.12 -0.97
C SER A 27 -10.95 8.33 -0.63
N CYS A 28 -9.81 8.68 -1.23
CA CYS A 28 -8.52 8.07 -0.93
C CYS A 28 -7.84 8.78 0.23
N ASN A 29 -8.25 8.42 1.43
CA ASN A 29 -7.74 8.98 2.67
C ASN A 29 -7.18 7.89 3.59
N GLN A 30 -6.53 8.32 4.68
CA GLN A 30 -5.88 7.43 5.64
C GLN A 30 -6.86 6.39 6.22
N SER A 31 -8.11 6.76 6.49
CA SER A 31 -9.10 5.83 7.06
C SER A 31 -9.46 4.70 6.11
N ALA A 32 -9.68 5.02 4.82
CA ALA A 32 -9.95 4.00 3.81
C ALA A 32 -8.77 3.05 3.64
N LEU A 33 -7.54 3.58 3.69
CA LEU A 33 -6.33 2.79 3.61
C LEU A 33 -6.15 1.87 4.84
N VAL A 34 -6.37 2.37 6.06
CA VAL A 34 -6.31 1.55 7.29
C VAL A 34 -7.30 0.39 7.22
N ALA A 35 -8.55 0.65 6.82
CA ALA A 35 -9.56 -0.40 6.73
C ALA A 35 -9.19 -1.50 5.72
N ALA A 36 -8.50 -1.14 4.63
CA ALA A 36 -8.00 -2.09 3.65
C ALA A 36 -6.81 -2.91 4.21
N LEU A 37 -5.82 -2.24 4.81
CA LEU A 37 -4.60 -2.88 5.33
C LEU A 37 -4.84 -3.82 6.51
N LEU A 38 -5.87 -3.56 7.34
CA LEU A 38 -6.27 -4.48 8.41
C LEU A 38 -6.75 -5.84 7.88
N LYS A 39 -7.34 -5.87 6.67
CA LYS A 39 -7.75 -7.12 6.01
C LYS A 39 -6.56 -7.87 5.41
N GLY A 40 -5.49 -7.17 5.06
CA GLY A 40 -4.38 -7.69 4.26
C GLY A 40 -4.81 -7.94 2.80
N GLY A 41 -4.23 -8.95 2.16
CA GLY A 41 -4.51 -9.31 0.78
C GLY A 41 -4.02 -8.27 -0.24
N ILE A 42 -4.68 -8.21 -1.39
CA ILE A 42 -4.34 -7.28 -2.48
C ILE A 42 -5.12 -5.97 -2.30
N ASN A 43 -4.40 -4.88 -2.07
CA ASN A 43 -4.95 -3.56 -1.84
C ASN A 43 -4.57 -2.62 -2.99
N ILE A 44 -5.57 -2.18 -3.75
CA ILE A 44 -5.39 -1.24 -4.88
C ILE A 44 -6.11 0.08 -4.60
N PHE A 45 -5.82 1.11 -5.41
CA PHE A 45 -6.39 2.44 -5.26
C PHE A 45 -7.37 2.76 -6.39
N ASN A 46 -8.54 3.30 -6.04
CA ASN A 46 -9.50 3.90 -6.96
C ASN A 46 -9.81 5.33 -6.52
N CYS A 47 -8.98 6.27 -6.96
CA CYS A 47 -8.97 7.66 -6.48
C CYS A 47 -9.41 8.67 -7.54
N GLY A 48 -10.04 8.20 -8.61
CA GLY A 48 -10.36 9.01 -9.79
C GLY A 48 -9.20 9.06 -10.79
N SER A 49 -9.52 9.39 -12.04
CA SER A 49 -8.56 9.47 -13.14
C SER A 49 -7.75 10.78 -13.10
N GLY A 50 -6.54 10.74 -13.67
CA GLY A 50 -5.79 11.95 -14.04
C GLY A 50 -4.93 12.60 -12.97
N HIS A 51 -4.90 12.10 -11.73
CA HIS A 51 -4.18 12.77 -10.63
C HIS A 51 -3.29 11.82 -9.81
N ASN A 52 -2.08 12.29 -9.53
CA ASN A 52 -1.31 11.76 -8.40
C ASN A 52 -1.97 12.22 -7.11
N ILE A 53 -2.16 11.31 -6.17
CA ILE A 53 -2.74 11.63 -4.86
C ILE A 53 -1.67 11.53 -3.77
N THR A 54 -1.82 12.38 -2.75
CA THR A 54 -1.02 12.29 -1.53
C THR A 54 -1.95 12.02 -0.35
N ILE A 55 -1.72 10.90 0.33
CA ILE A 55 -2.41 10.56 1.57
C ILE A 55 -1.47 10.88 2.72
N ASN A 56 -1.83 11.89 3.51
CA ASN A 56 -1.09 12.24 4.71
C ASN A 56 -1.33 11.19 5.80
N ILE A 57 -0.25 10.68 6.37
CA ILE A 57 -0.27 9.62 7.38
C ILE A 57 0.07 10.25 8.72
N ASN A 58 -0.97 10.46 9.53
CA ASN A 58 -0.83 11.05 10.86
C ASN A 58 -0.63 10.00 11.96
N VAL A 59 -0.97 8.74 11.66
CA VAL A 59 -0.81 7.58 12.54
C VAL A 59 -0.28 6.44 11.70
N SER A 60 0.73 5.73 12.22
CA SER A 60 1.40 4.64 11.52
C SER A 60 0.39 3.58 11.03
N LEU A 61 0.52 3.18 9.77
CA LEU A 61 -0.37 2.19 9.17
C LEU A 61 0.06 0.79 9.59
N GLN A 62 -0.78 0.14 10.41
CA GLN A 62 -0.56 -1.24 10.81
C GLN A 62 -0.86 -2.17 9.63
N ILE A 63 0.12 -2.99 9.27
CA ILE A 63 -0.05 -4.07 8.29
C ILE A 63 -0.61 -5.30 9.00
N SER A 64 -1.46 -6.07 8.30
CA SER A 64 -2.01 -7.32 8.83
C SER A 64 -0.88 -8.26 9.28
N SER A 65 -0.99 -8.76 10.50
CA SER A 65 -0.10 -9.80 11.04
C SER A 65 -0.58 -11.22 10.70
N ILE A 66 -1.71 -11.34 9.99
CA ILE A 66 -2.35 -12.63 9.68
C ILE A 66 -2.22 -12.95 8.19
N ASN A 67 -2.46 -11.97 7.31
CA ASN A 67 -2.51 -12.18 5.86
C ASN A 67 -1.36 -11.46 5.15
N ASP A 68 -0.81 -12.12 4.12
CA ASP A 68 0.05 -11.46 3.14
C ASP A 68 -0.61 -10.18 2.63
N THR A 69 0.17 -9.10 2.51
CA THR A 69 -0.33 -7.79 2.10
C THR A 69 0.43 -7.29 0.90
N ILE A 70 -0.28 -7.02 -0.21
CA ILE A 70 0.23 -6.27 -1.36
C ILE A 70 -0.42 -4.89 -1.34
N ILE A 71 0.39 -3.84 -1.30
CA ILE A 71 -0.05 -2.46 -1.51
C ILE A 71 0.42 -2.02 -2.90
N ASP A 72 -0.53 -1.81 -3.79
CA ASP A 72 -0.24 -1.42 -5.16
C ASP A 72 -0.79 -0.03 -5.46
N GLY A 73 0.10 0.96 -5.44
CA GLY A 73 -0.24 2.37 -5.61
C GLY A 73 -0.61 2.76 -7.05
N ALA A 74 -0.61 1.81 -8.00
CA ALA A 74 -0.89 2.02 -9.42
C ALA A 74 -0.01 3.09 -10.12
N GLY A 75 1.01 3.61 -9.44
CA GLY A 75 1.87 4.70 -9.90
C GLY A 75 1.33 6.09 -9.57
N ILE A 76 0.15 6.19 -8.94
CA ILE A 76 -0.54 7.44 -8.64
C ILE A 76 -0.51 7.81 -7.16
N ALA A 77 -0.32 6.84 -6.26
CA ALA A 77 -0.42 7.07 -4.82
C ALA A 77 0.92 7.43 -4.17
N THR A 78 0.90 8.46 -3.34
CA THR A 78 1.98 8.84 -2.41
C THR A 78 1.47 8.78 -0.98
N LEU A 79 2.18 8.09 -0.09
CA LEU A 79 1.94 8.14 1.35
C LEU A 79 2.97 9.07 1.98
N ASN A 80 2.50 10.12 2.64
CA ASN A 80 3.34 11.17 3.20
C ASN A 80 3.30 11.13 4.73
N GLY A 81 4.42 10.81 5.37
CA GLY A 81 4.55 10.73 6.83
C GLY A 81 4.73 12.08 7.54
N LEU A 82 4.70 13.20 6.80
CA LEU A 82 4.79 14.56 7.32
C LEU A 82 6.04 14.87 8.16
N TRP A 83 7.13 14.12 7.97
CA TRP A 83 8.37 14.16 8.77
C TRP A 83 8.17 13.84 10.24
N ARG A 84 7.06 13.18 10.59
CA ARG A 84 6.63 12.98 11.99
C ARG A 84 6.14 11.57 12.26
N THR A 85 5.76 10.82 11.22
CA THR A 85 5.08 9.54 11.35
C THR A 85 5.74 8.48 10.49
N ARG A 86 6.19 7.39 11.13
CA ARG A 86 6.52 6.15 10.42
C ARG A 86 5.32 5.71 9.59
N ILE A 87 5.48 5.61 8.27
CA ILE A 87 4.34 5.35 7.38
C ILE A 87 3.76 3.94 7.57
N LEU A 88 4.58 2.89 7.45
CA LEU A 88 4.14 1.49 7.58
C LEU A 88 4.75 0.88 8.84
N LYS A 89 3.91 0.22 9.65
CA LYS A 89 4.35 -0.64 10.74
C LYS A 89 3.95 -2.07 10.40
N PHE A 90 4.95 -2.90 10.14
CA PHE A 90 4.77 -4.33 9.95
C PHE A 90 5.41 -5.06 11.13
N ASP A 91 4.57 -5.76 11.87
CA ASP A 91 4.90 -6.46 13.10
C ASP A 91 4.08 -7.76 13.11
N SER A 92 4.70 -8.84 12.66
CA SER A 92 4.10 -10.18 12.59
C SER A 92 4.30 -10.99 13.88
N GLY A 93 4.86 -10.38 14.93
CA GLY A 93 5.21 -11.04 16.18
C GLY A 93 6.49 -11.87 16.08
N ASP A 94 6.43 -12.99 15.34
CA ASP A 94 7.56 -13.91 15.20
C ASP A 94 8.30 -13.68 13.87
N PHE A 95 9.51 -13.12 13.98
CA PHE A 95 10.38 -12.77 12.87
C PHE A 95 11.17 -13.95 12.29
N LEU A 96 11.01 -15.15 12.86
CA LEU A 96 11.61 -16.38 12.33
C LEU A 96 10.77 -16.99 11.19
N TYR A 97 9.51 -16.56 11.06
CA TYR A 97 8.66 -16.95 9.94
C TYR A 97 8.75 -15.95 8.80
N SER A 98 8.77 -16.46 7.56
CA SER A 98 8.74 -15.65 6.35
C SER A 98 7.35 -15.16 5.97
N THR A 99 6.33 -15.42 6.81
CA THR A 99 4.93 -15.07 6.57
C THR A 99 4.29 -14.45 7.81
N PRO A 100 3.36 -13.50 7.64
CA PRO A 100 2.94 -12.92 6.36
C PRO A 100 4.02 -12.08 5.67
N THR A 101 3.83 -11.79 4.40
CA THR A 101 4.71 -10.93 3.61
C THR A 101 4.08 -9.56 3.39
N LEU A 102 4.91 -8.53 3.25
CA LEU A 102 4.50 -7.21 2.77
C LEU A 102 5.18 -6.95 1.42
N THR A 103 4.38 -6.76 0.38
CA THR A 103 4.85 -6.23 -0.91
C THR A 103 4.32 -4.81 -1.10
N VAL A 104 5.22 -3.88 -1.41
CA VAL A 104 4.86 -2.52 -1.80
C VAL A 104 5.31 -2.30 -3.24
N GLN A 105 4.39 -1.91 -4.11
CA GLN A 105 4.69 -1.69 -5.52
C GLN A 105 3.96 -0.47 -6.08
N ARG A 106 4.59 0.19 -7.05
CA ARG A 106 4.06 1.40 -7.72
C ARG A 106 3.50 2.45 -6.75
N LEU A 107 4.10 2.53 -5.55
CA LEU A 107 3.71 3.41 -4.45
C LEU A 107 4.91 4.32 -4.13
N ARG A 108 4.64 5.60 -3.88
CA ARG A 108 5.66 6.52 -3.36
C ARG A 108 5.50 6.66 -1.85
N LEU A 109 6.60 6.58 -1.13
CA LEU A 109 6.66 6.92 0.30
C LEU A 109 7.50 8.19 0.42
N SER A 110 7.00 9.18 1.15
CA SER A 110 7.71 10.45 1.36
C SER A 110 7.62 10.90 2.81
N ASN A 111 8.67 11.56 3.29
CA ASN A 111 8.71 12.23 4.59
C ASN A 111 8.26 11.32 5.76
N GLY A 112 8.66 10.04 5.74
CA GLY A 112 8.26 9.02 6.73
C GLY A 112 9.28 8.78 7.83
#